data_AF-A0A7S1THX1-F1
#
_entry.id   AF-A0A7S1THX1-F1
#
_cell.length_a   1.000
_cell.length_b   1.000
_cell.length_c   1.000
_cell.angle_alpha   90.00
_cell.angle_beta   90.00
_cell.angle_gamma   90.00
#
_symmetry.space_group_name_H-M   'P 1'
#
loop_
_entity.id
_entity.type
_entity.pdbx_description
1 polymer ?
#
loop_
_entity_poly.entity_id
_entity_poly.type
_entity_poly.pdbx_seq_one_letter_code
_entity_poly.pdbx_strand_id
1 'polypeptide(L)'
;MGAIRDLFRHPDELVAMVQYKLKARQAEKETKRPGRAPVRPGSREFCYGILKDVSRSFALVIMELAEDLRDPVCIFYLVLRGLDTVEDDTAVDPDVRVPLLREFYKKIDQEGWTLDGFGTNHYLRLLQGFDRVIDCFRALEPKYQAVIRDITRMMGAGMADHVRDEACVTIADYDLYCHYVAGLVGVGLTRMFVESGNEDPYLLNREDLSNSMGLFLQKTNIIRDYLEDMNEARTFWPSEIWSRFGNELGDFQNPEKRDDAVACLNAMVTDALRHVPDCIEYMVRIRNEHVFNFVAIPQVMAIGTLAECFNNPMVFEGVVKLRRGLTAKLVLRTKAMPALFRLYFDFANVMLKKLEPSDPSASATRTSLNQVVELSLPHVPGTPDLTVPNGAAVVVFAVLSFYLLGRRGAGDGIEVGSRRTGQLPSLGDIAAMSALFLAISYLLTFFGLQYVKPTRRTITINEGPVRYQS
;
A
#
# COMPACT_ATOMS: atom_id res chain seq x y z
N MET A 1 12.32 -19.28 14.74
CA MET A 1 11.06 -19.85 15.30
C MET A 1 9.84 -18.92 15.17
N GLY A 2 9.98 -17.58 15.06
CA GLY A 2 8.83 -16.66 14.92
C GLY A 2 7.97 -16.84 13.67
N ALA A 3 8.58 -17.04 12.50
CA ALA A 3 7.85 -17.20 11.24
C ALA A 3 6.92 -18.44 11.18
N ILE A 4 7.29 -19.52 11.89
CA ILE A 4 6.46 -20.73 11.98
C ILE A 4 5.28 -20.50 12.93
N ARG A 5 5.49 -19.80 14.05
CA ARG A 5 4.44 -19.47 15.04
C ARG A 5 3.40 -18.51 14.45
N ASP A 6 3.81 -17.54 13.65
CA ASP A 6 2.91 -16.62 12.96
C ASP A 6 2.09 -17.29 11.86
N LEU A 7 2.64 -18.36 11.26
CA LEU A 7 1.95 -19.16 10.24
C LEU A 7 0.78 -19.96 10.84
N PHE A 8 0.96 -20.52 12.04
CA PHE A 8 -0.11 -21.22 12.75
C PHE A 8 -1.23 -20.29 13.23
N ARG A 9 -0.91 -19.02 13.52
CA ARG A 9 -1.89 -18.02 13.96
C ARG A 9 -2.75 -17.46 12.82
N HIS A 10 -2.28 -17.54 11.57
CA HIS A 10 -2.95 -16.95 10.42
C HIS A 10 -2.82 -17.84 9.16
N PRO A 11 -3.51 -18.99 9.12
CA PRO A 11 -3.37 -19.97 8.05
C PRO A 11 -3.88 -19.46 6.69
N ASP A 12 -4.86 -18.56 6.66
CA ASP A 12 -5.34 -17.89 5.44
C ASP A 12 -4.25 -17.01 4.79
N GLU A 13 -3.28 -16.59 5.61
CA GLU A 13 -1.96 -16.05 5.29
C GLU A 13 -1.24 -16.72 4.13
N LEU A 14 -1.16 -18.04 4.26
CA LEU A 14 -0.27 -18.87 3.48
C LEU A 14 -0.72 -18.92 2.02
N VAL A 15 -2.03 -19.06 1.81
CA VAL A 15 -2.64 -19.08 0.47
C VAL A 15 -2.37 -17.76 -0.25
N ALA A 16 -2.59 -16.64 0.45
CA ALA A 16 -2.32 -15.31 -0.09
C ALA A 16 -0.84 -15.13 -0.46
N MET A 17 0.08 -15.58 0.39
CA MET A 17 1.52 -15.50 0.10
C MET A 17 1.92 -16.32 -1.14
N VAL A 18 1.34 -17.52 -1.32
CA VAL A 18 1.59 -18.34 -2.51
C VAL A 18 1.09 -17.64 -3.77
N GLN A 19 -0.15 -17.14 -3.75
CA GLN A 19 -0.73 -16.40 -4.87
C GLN A 19 0.07 -15.13 -5.20
N TYR A 20 0.47 -14.37 -4.18
CA TYR A 20 1.32 -13.20 -4.32
C TYR A 20 2.68 -13.53 -4.97
N LYS A 21 3.31 -14.64 -4.56
CA LYS A 21 4.57 -15.10 -5.16
C LYS A 21 4.41 -15.52 -6.62
N LEU A 22 3.29 -16.16 -6.98
CA LEU A 22 2.97 -16.50 -8.38
C LEU A 22 2.76 -15.23 -9.22
N LYS A 23 2.05 -14.25 -8.67
CA LYS A 23 1.85 -12.94 -9.30
C LYS A 23 3.16 -12.19 -9.54
N ALA A 24 4.05 -12.17 -8.54
CA ALA A 24 5.38 -11.57 -8.68
C ALA A 24 6.24 -12.27 -9.75
N ARG A 25 6.14 -13.60 -9.89
CA ARG A 25 6.81 -14.35 -10.97
C ARG A 25 6.22 -14.03 -12.34
N GLN A 26 4.91 -13.83 -12.45
CA GLN A 26 4.29 -13.44 -13.72
C GLN A 26 4.72 -12.02 -14.11
N ALA A 27 4.70 -11.08 -13.16
CA ALA A 27 5.22 -9.74 -13.34
C ALA A 27 6.65 -9.74 -13.88
N GLU A 28 7.56 -10.55 -13.31
CA GLU A 28 8.94 -10.66 -13.78
C GLU A 28 9.08 -11.19 -15.23
N LYS A 29 8.12 -12.01 -15.69
CA LYS A 29 8.12 -12.44 -17.10
C LYS A 29 7.70 -11.31 -18.03
N GLU A 30 6.73 -10.50 -17.62
CA GLU A 30 6.25 -9.34 -18.40
C GLU A 30 7.33 -8.26 -18.54
N THR A 31 8.15 -8.04 -17.51
CA THR A 31 9.24 -7.06 -17.57
C THR A 31 10.36 -7.44 -18.54
N LYS A 32 10.46 -8.72 -18.92
CA LYS A 32 11.45 -9.24 -19.88
C LYS A 32 10.94 -9.28 -21.32
N ARG A 33 9.69 -8.90 -21.57
CA ARG A 33 9.17 -8.77 -22.94
C ARG A 33 9.79 -7.54 -23.62
N PRO A 34 10.06 -7.60 -24.93
CA PRO A 34 10.52 -6.42 -25.66
C PRO A 34 9.47 -5.31 -25.57
N GLY A 35 9.93 -4.07 -25.39
CA GLY A 35 9.07 -2.90 -25.41
C GLY A 35 8.53 -2.60 -26.80
N ARG A 36 7.52 -1.71 -26.88
CA ARG A 36 6.90 -1.31 -28.15
C ARG A 36 7.78 -0.40 -28.99
N ALA A 37 8.59 0.45 -28.34
CA ALA A 37 9.43 1.44 -29.00
C ALA A 37 10.89 0.95 -29.14
N PRO A 38 11.56 1.28 -30.26
CA PRO A 38 12.97 0.94 -30.44
C PRO A 38 13.83 1.78 -29.48
N VAL A 39 14.52 1.10 -28.57
CA VAL A 39 15.51 1.66 -27.64
C VAL A 39 16.79 0.84 -27.71
N ARG A 40 17.91 1.40 -27.24
CA ARG A 40 19.17 0.65 -27.10
C ARG A 40 18.90 -0.69 -26.38
N PRO A 41 19.35 -1.84 -26.93
CA PRO A 41 19.10 -3.15 -26.33
C PRO A 41 19.53 -3.22 -24.86
N GLY A 42 18.67 -3.76 -23.99
CA GLY A 42 18.95 -3.87 -22.56
C GLY A 42 18.50 -2.68 -21.72
N SER A 43 18.10 -1.55 -22.31
CA SER A 43 17.73 -0.34 -21.56
C SER A 43 16.42 -0.52 -20.78
N ARG A 44 15.41 -1.14 -21.40
CA ARG A 44 14.15 -1.46 -20.74
C ARG A 44 14.33 -2.51 -19.64
N GLU A 45 15.12 -3.54 -19.92
CA GLU A 45 15.46 -4.59 -18.95
C GLU A 45 16.21 -4.01 -17.75
N PHE A 46 17.12 -3.05 -18.00
CA PHE A 46 17.78 -2.30 -16.95
C PHE A 46 16.76 -1.52 -16.11
N CYS A 47 15.85 -0.76 -16.73
CA CYS A 47 14.84 0.04 -16.01
C CYS A 47 13.97 -0.82 -15.09
N TYR A 48 13.42 -1.93 -15.58
CA TYR A 48 12.63 -2.82 -14.71
C TYR A 48 13.46 -3.59 -13.69
N GLY A 49 14.70 -3.95 -14.03
CA GLY A 49 15.64 -4.57 -13.10
C GLY A 49 16.01 -3.65 -11.94
N ILE A 50 16.42 -2.41 -12.26
CA ILE A 50 16.79 -1.41 -11.25
C ILE A 50 15.56 -0.99 -10.43
N LEU A 51 14.38 -0.85 -11.03
CA LEU A 51 13.12 -0.57 -10.35
C LEU A 51 12.83 -1.61 -9.25
N LYS A 52 12.98 -2.90 -9.56
CA LYS A 52 12.78 -3.99 -8.59
C LYS A 52 13.76 -3.89 -7.43
N ASP A 53 14.99 -3.47 -7.69
CA ASP A 53 16.05 -3.40 -6.68
C ASP A 53 15.92 -2.17 -5.78
N VAL A 54 15.54 -1.00 -6.34
CA VAL A 54 15.31 0.23 -5.55
C VAL A 54 13.90 0.29 -4.92
N SER A 55 12.92 -0.48 -5.41
CA SER A 55 11.56 -0.46 -4.86
C SER A 55 10.75 -1.71 -5.16
N ARG A 56 11.02 -2.79 -4.39
CA ARG A 56 10.34 -4.09 -4.57
C ARG A 56 8.82 -4.02 -4.52
N SER A 57 8.25 -3.23 -3.60
CA SER A 57 6.81 -3.10 -3.43
C SER A 57 6.18 -2.34 -4.59
N PHE A 58 6.74 -1.18 -4.95
CA PHE A 58 6.20 -0.35 -6.02
C PHE A 58 6.39 -0.99 -7.39
N ALA A 59 7.50 -1.71 -7.60
CA ALA A 59 7.73 -2.50 -8.82
C ALA A 59 6.58 -3.48 -9.10
N LEU A 60 6.02 -4.12 -8.06
CA LEU A 60 4.87 -5.00 -8.25
C LEU A 60 3.58 -4.23 -8.53
N VAL A 61 3.38 -3.09 -7.86
CA VAL A 61 2.17 -2.26 -8.06
C VAL A 61 2.13 -1.66 -9.47
N ILE A 62 3.26 -1.22 -10.02
CA ILE A 62 3.37 -0.77 -11.42
C ILE A 62 2.86 -1.86 -12.39
N MET A 63 3.05 -3.13 -12.07
CA MET A 63 2.60 -4.23 -12.92
C MET A 63 1.08 -4.46 -12.89
N GLU A 64 0.33 -3.81 -11.98
CA GLU A 64 -1.13 -3.75 -12.07
C GLU A 64 -1.61 -2.91 -13.24
N LEU A 65 -0.81 -1.94 -13.70
CA LEU A 65 -1.17 -1.05 -14.81
C LEU A 65 -1.30 -1.82 -16.12
N ALA A 66 -2.06 -1.25 -17.06
CA ALA A 66 -2.10 -1.69 -18.44
C ALA A 66 -0.78 -1.37 -19.16
N GLU A 67 -0.50 -2.06 -20.26
CA GLU A 67 0.79 -2.03 -20.96
C GLU A 67 1.19 -0.61 -21.42
N ASP A 68 0.20 0.20 -21.81
CA ASP A 68 0.35 1.59 -22.25
C ASP A 68 0.86 2.53 -21.13
N LEU A 69 0.55 2.24 -19.87
CA LEU A 69 0.95 3.05 -18.72
C LEU A 69 2.16 2.49 -17.95
N ARG A 70 2.48 1.20 -18.10
CA ARG A 70 3.58 0.56 -17.35
C ARG A 70 4.93 1.23 -17.61
N ASP A 71 5.31 1.37 -18.88
CA ASP A 71 6.60 1.95 -19.25
C ASP A 71 6.67 3.44 -18.85
N PRO A 72 5.68 4.30 -19.17
CA PRO A 72 5.66 5.68 -18.69
C PRO A 72 5.81 5.82 -17.17
N VAL A 73 5.05 5.05 -16.39
CA VAL A 73 5.08 5.15 -14.92
C VAL A 73 6.37 4.55 -14.34
N CYS A 74 6.91 3.49 -14.93
CA CYS A 74 8.23 2.94 -14.58
C CYS A 74 9.33 4.01 -14.75
N ILE A 75 9.37 4.66 -15.90
CA ILE A 75 10.37 5.70 -16.18
C ILE A 75 10.14 6.93 -15.31
N PHE A 76 8.89 7.35 -15.12
CA PHE A 76 8.55 8.44 -14.21
C PHE A 76 9.10 8.18 -12.80
N TYR A 77 8.86 6.97 -12.27
CA TYR A 77 9.39 6.58 -10.97
C TYR A 77 10.93 6.62 -10.91
N LEU A 78 11.61 6.08 -11.92
CA LEU A 78 13.08 6.02 -11.94
C LEU A 78 13.72 7.41 -12.07
N VAL A 79 13.10 8.31 -12.85
CA VAL A 79 13.55 9.70 -12.95
C VAL A 79 13.44 10.38 -11.59
N LEU A 80 12.29 10.28 -10.93
CA LEU A 80 12.09 10.89 -9.62
C LEU A 80 12.93 10.23 -8.53
N ARG A 81 13.18 8.91 -8.60
CA ARG A 81 14.09 8.23 -7.67
C ARG A 81 15.54 8.66 -7.85
N GLY A 82 15.96 8.95 -9.09
CA GLY A 82 17.29 9.52 -9.35
C GLY A 82 17.41 10.93 -8.74
N LEU A 83 16.37 11.75 -8.88
CA LEU A 83 16.30 13.08 -8.26
C LEU A 83 16.36 13.00 -6.73
N ASP A 84 15.53 12.13 -6.13
CA ASP A 84 15.47 11.83 -4.70
C ASP A 84 16.83 11.37 -4.14
N THR A 85 17.55 10.51 -4.87
CA THR A 85 18.91 10.08 -4.50
C THR A 85 19.90 11.25 -4.41
N VAL A 86 19.73 12.31 -5.22
CA VAL A 86 20.57 13.50 -5.14
C VAL A 86 20.21 14.36 -3.92
N GLU A 87 18.93 14.42 -3.56
CA GLU A 87 18.45 15.21 -2.42
C GLU A 87 18.85 14.56 -1.09
N ASP A 88 18.60 13.25 -0.94
CA ASP A 88 18.85 12.46 0.28
C ASP A 88 20.33 12.29 0.63
N ASP A 89 21.26 12.50 -0.31
CA ASP A 89 22.69 12.28 -0.06
C ASP A 89 23.33 13.43 0.74
N THR A 90 23.12 13.41 2.05
CA THR A 90 23.62 14.41 3.00
C THR A 90 25.15 14.45 3.11
N ALA A 91 25.86 13.45 2.57
CA ALA A 91 27.32 13.44 2.51
C ALA A 91 27.87 14.38 1.41
N VAL A 92 27.03 14.80 0.45
CA VAL A 92 27.41 15.75 -0.60
C VAL A 92 27.03 17.17 -0.22
N ASP A 93 27.92 18.12 -0.50
CA ASP A 93 27.73 19.52 -0.16
C ASP A 93 26.45 20.12 -0.80
N PRO A 94 25.63 20.87 -0.04
CA PRO A 94 24.47 21.60 -0.56
C PRO A 94 24.76 22.49 -1.79
N ASP A 95 25.97 23.04 -1.92
CA ASP A 95 26.42 23.85 -3.07
C ASP A 95 26.51 23.02 -4.36
N VAL A 96 26.67 21.70 -4.25
CA VAL A 96 26.64 20.78 -5.39
C VAL A 96 25.23 20.26 -5.64
N ARG A 97 24.50 19.90 -4.56
CA ARG A 97 23.15 19.33 -4.65
C ARG A 97 22.13 20.31 -5.21
N VAL A 98 22.06 21.53 -4.68
CA VAL A 98 21.02 22.52 -5.02
C VAL A 98 20.98 22.85 -6.52
N PRO A 99 22.10 23.18 -7.20
CA PRO A 99 22.08 23.42 -8.64
C PRO A 99 21.68 22.19 -9.43
N LEU A 100 22.13 21.00 -9.02
CA LEU A 100 21.81 19.75 -9.71
C LEU A 100 20.33 19.41 -9.61
N LEU A 101 19.70 19.57 -8.44
CA LEU A 101 18.26 19.36 -8.23
C LEU A 101 17.42 20.28 -9.13
N ARG A 102 17.75 21.58 -9.18
CA ARG A 102 17.02 22.55 -10.02
C ARG A 102 17.14 22.25 -11.51
N GLU A 103 18.27 21.70 -11.94
CA GLU A 103 18.58 21.46 -13.35
C GLU A 103 18.37 19.99 -13.77
N PHE A 104 17.98 19.10 -12.86
CA PHE A 104 17.87 17.65 -13.10
C PHE A 104 16.91 17.35 -14.25
N TYR A 105 15.81 18.09 -14.34
CA TYR A 105 14.83 17.95 -15.44
C TYR A 105 15.40 18.29 -16.83
N LYS A 106 16.55 18.97 -16.92
CA LYS A 106 17.27 19.15 -18.20
C LYS A 106 18.22 17.99 -18.47
N LYS A 107 18.71 17.32 -17.42
CA LYS A 107 19.59 16.16 -17.53
C LYS A 107 18.88 14.96 -18.16
N ILE A 108 17.58 14.80 -17.92
CA ILE A 108 16.79 13.73 -18.55
C ILE A 108 16.67 13.90 -20.07
N ASP A 109 16.91 15.10 -20.61
CA ASP A 109 16.94 15.36 -22.06
C ASP A 109 18.35 15.20 -22.67
N GLN A 110 19.39 15.10 -21.83
CA GLN A 110 20.79 14.98 -22.25
C GLN A 110 21.16 13.52 -22.51
N GLU A 111 21.27 13.14 -23.79
CA GLU A 111 21.66 11.79 -24.20
C GLU A 111 23.01 11.38 -23.59
N GLY A 112 23.08 10.15 -23.08
CA GLY A 112 24.29 9.61 -22.45
C GLY A 112 24.62 10.17 -21.06
N TRP A 113 23.78 11.03 -20.48
CA TRP A 113 24.03 11.57 -19.14
C TRP A 113 23.96 10.48 -18.06
N THR A 114 24.97 10.45 -17.22
CA THR A 114 25.07 9.61 -16.02
C THR A 114 25.65 10.45 -14.89
N LEU A 115 25.52 9.95 -13.66
CA LEU A 115 26.06 10.61 -12.48
C LEU A 115 26.75 9.59 -11.58
N ASP A 116 27.94 9.95 -11.11
CA ASP A 116 28.72 9.19 -10.14
C ASP A 116 28.94 10.03 -8.88
N GLY A 117 29.23 9.36 -7.76
CA GLY A 117 29.46 10.04 -6.46
C GLY A 117 28.19 10.44 -5.71
N PHE A 118 27.04 9.88 -6.05
CA PHE A 118 25.76 10.07 -5.36
C PHE A 118 25.09 8.73 -5.04
N GLY A 119 24.57 8.62 -3.83
CA GLY A 119 23.87 7.45 -3.31
C GLY A 119 24.79 6.24 -3.09
N THR A 120 24.20 5.16 -2.59
CA THR A 120 24.91 3.89 -2.35
C THR A 120 24.19 2.71 -3.00
N ASN A 121 24.90 1.59 -3.20
CA ASN A 121 24.34 0.32 -3.66
C ASN A 121 23.51 0.44 -4.96
N HIS A 122 22.22 0.13 -4.87
CA HIS A 122 21.31 0.16 -6.02
C HIS A 122 20.98 1.59 -6.48
N TYR A 123 21.01 2.58 -5.59
CA TYR A 123 20.76 3.97 -5.93
C TYR A 123 21.93 4.58 -6.73
N LEU A 124 23.16 4.29 -6.32
CA LEU A 124 24.36 4.62 -7.11
C LEU A 124 24.30 3.97 -8.50
N ARG A 125 23.95 2.67 -8.57
CA ARG A 125 23.83 1.96 -9.86
C ARG A 125 22.73 2.55 -10.76
N LEU A 126 21.66 3.11 -10.20
CA LEU A 126 20.63 3.82 -10.96
C LEU A 126 21.22 5.05 -11.64
N LEU A 127 21.95 5.89 -10.89
CA LEU A 127 22.57 7.12 -11.40
C LEU A 127 23.71 6.85 -12.39
N GLN A 128 24.52 5.82 -12.16
CA GLN A 128 25.58 5.40 -13.08
C GLN A 128 25.03 4.81 -14.40
N GLY A 129 23.83 4.24 -14.38
CA GLY A 129 23.14 3.70 -15.56
C GLY A 129 21.98 4.58 -16.05
N PHE A 130 21.97 5.86 -15.69
CA PHE A 130 20.84 6.75 -15.94
C PHE A 130 20.62 7.05 -17.42
N ASP A 131 21.66 6.89 -18.25
CA ASP A 131 21.61 6.95 -19.71
C ASP A 131 20.58 5.97 -20.29
N ARG A 132 20.40 4.79 -19.69
CA ARG A 132 19.37 3.81 -20.09
C ARG A 132 17.95 4.25 -19.73
N VAL A 133 17.80 4.98 -18.62
CA VAL A 133 16.52 5.58 -18.23
C VAL A 133 16.15 6.68 -19.23
N ILE A 134 17.14 7.49 -19.64
CA ILE A 134 16.99 8.54 -20.66
C ILE A 134 16.60 7.93 -22.01
N ASP A 135 17.23 6.84 -22.45
CA ASP A 135 16.84 6.15 -23.69
C ASP A 135 15.37 5.76 -23.68
N CYS A 136 14.89 5.17 -22.58
CA CYS A 136 13.50 4.78 -22.42
C CYS A 136 12.56 5.99 -22.32
N PHE A 137 12.96 7.05 -21.60
CA PHE A 137 12.21 8.31 -21.52
C PHE A 137 11.97 8.93 -22.90
N ARG A 138 13.02 9.04 -23.72
CA ARG A 138 12.96 9.62 -25.07
C ARG A 138 12.09 8.81 -26.04
N ALA A 139 11.90 7.52 -25.76
CA ALA A 139 11.05 6.63 -26.54
C ALA A 139 9.56 6.67 -26.13
N LEU A 140 9.21 7.33 -25.03
CA LEU A 140 7.82 7.51 -24.61
C LEU A 140 7.08 8.48 -25.55
N GLU A 141 5.75 8.42 -25.57
CA GLU A 141 4.95 9.42 -26.27
C GLU A 141 5.19 10.84 -25.72
N PRO A 142 5.19 11.89 -26.56
CA PRO A 142 5.48 13.26 -26.14
C PRO A 142 4.63 13.75 -24.96
N LYS A 143 3.38 13.31 -24.85
CA LYS A 143 2.48 13.65 -23.75
C LYS A 143 3.01 13.17 -22.39
N TYR A 144 3.58 11.97 -22.32
CA TYR A 144 4.18 11.45 -21.08
C TYR A 144 5.52 12.12 -20.79
N GLN A 145 6.33 12.38 -21.83
CA GLN A 145 7.58 13.11 -21.66
C GLN A 145 7.36 14.51 -21.05
N ALA A 146 6.32 15.22 -21.52
CA ALA A 146 5.95 16.53 -20.99
C ALA A 146 5.58 16.48 -19.51
N VAL A 147 4.78 15.49 -19.09
CA VAL A 147 4.40 15.32 -17.68
C VAL A 147 5.62 15.01 -16.82
N ILE A 148 6.45 14.04 -17.20
CA ILE A 148 7.65 13.66 -16.43
C ILE A 148 8.56 14.88 -16.26
N ARG A 149 8.88 15.58 -17.36
CA ARG A 149 9.77 16.75 -17.33
C ARG A 149 9.24 17.85 -16.42
N ASP A 150 7.95 18.14 -16.51
CA ASP A 150 7.32 19.21 -15.73
C ASP A 150 7.28 18.89 -14.23
N ILE A 151 6.90 17.67 -13.86
CA ILE A 151 6.92 17.23 -12.46
C ILE A 151 8.35 17.19 -11.91
N THR A 152 9.31 16.64 -12.65
CA THR A 152 10.72 16.61 -12.22
C THR A 152 11.27 18.03 -12.00
N ARG A 153 10.88 19.00 -12.84
CA ARG A 153 11.26 20.41 -12.67
C ARG A 153 10.70 20.99 -11.37
N MET A 154 9.40 20.81 -11.12
CA MET A 154 8.74 21.36 -9.93
C MET A 154 9.23 20.69 -8.64
N MET A 155 9.34 19.37 -8.64
CA MET A 155 9.86 18.59 -7.51
C MET A 155 11.32 18.94 -7.21
N GLY A 156 12.17 19.04 -8.24
CA GLY A 156 13.59 19.41 -8.07
C GLY A 156 13.76 20.84 -7.57
N ALA A 157 12.90 21.77 -7.98
CA ALA A 157 12.90 23.13 -7.43
C ALA A 157 12.50 23.16 -5.95
N GLY A 158 11.41 22.48 -5.59
CA GLY A 158 10.93 22.42 -4.21
C GLY A 158 11.91 21.71 -3.26
N MET A 159 12.49 20.59 -3.70
CA MET A 159 13.57 19.90 -2.99
C MET A 159 14.77 20.84 -2.76
N ALA A 160 15.21 21.54 -3.80
CA ALA A 160 16.33 22.48 -3.70
C ALA A 160 16.09 23.63 -2.73
N ASP A 161 14.84 24.06 -2.55
CA ASP A 161 14.45 25.08 -1.56
C ASP A 161 14.59 24.53 -0.12
N HIS A 162 14.40 23.23 0.09
CA HIS A 162 14.45 22.59 1.41
C HIS A 162 15.83 21.99 1.78
N VAL A 163 16.78 21.87 0.85
CA VAL A 163 18.13 21.32 1.16
C VAL A 163 18.88 22.17 2.18
N ARG A 164 18.68 23.49 2.18
CA ARG A 164 19.37 24.43 3.08
C ARG A 164 18.51 24.93 4.22
N ASP A 165 17.20 24.75 4.13
CA ASP A 165 16.25 25.28 5.10
C ASP A 165 16.14 24.33 6.30
N GLU A 166 16.22 24.91 7.49
CA GLU A 166 16.22 24.24 8.78
C GLU A 166 14.81 23.73 9.09
N ALA A 167 14.65 22.41 9.31
CA ALA A 167 13.50 21.69 9.88
C ALA A 167 12.08 22.25 9.61
N CYS A 168 11.16 21.42 9.11
CA CYS A 168 9.74 21.80 8.98
C CYS A 168 9.22 22.45 10.29
N VAL A 169 8.84 23.73 10.24
CA VAL A 169 8.44 24.45 11.46
C VAL A 169 6.95 24.24 11.71
N THR A 170 6.12 24.55 10.71
CA THR A 170 4.66 24.47 10.80
C THR A 170 4.11 23.24 10.08
N ILE A 171 2.84 22.90 10.34
CA ILE A 171 2.11 21.88 9.58
C ILE A 171 1.99 22.30 8.10
N ALA A 172 1.90 23.60 7.81
CA ALA A 172 1.87 24.11 6.44
C ALA A 172 3.19 23.90 5.69
N ASP A 173 4.33 24.08 6.37
CA ASP A 173 5.66 23.78 5.79
C ASP A 173 5.80 22.28 5.52
N TYR A 174 5.35 21.46 6.46
CA TYR A 174 5.34 20.01 6.31
C TYR A 174 4.47 19.56 5.12
N ASP A 175 3.30 20.17 4.95
CA ASP A 175 2.42 19.96 3.81
C ASP A 175 3.05 20.38 2.50
N LEU A 176 3.73 21.52 2.48
CA LEU A 176 4.41 22.06 1.31
C LEU A 176 5.58 21.16 0.89
N TYR A 177 6.37 20.69 1.85
CA TYR A 177 7.41 19.70 1.60
C TYR A 177 6.81 18.41 1.01
N CYS A 178 5.78 17.86 1.66
CA CYS A 178 5.10 16.65 1.16
C CYS A 178 4.44 16.86 -0.20
N HIS A 179 3.97 18.08 -0.51
CA HIS A 179 3.47 18.45 -1.83
C HIS A 179 4.56 18.30 -2.88
N TYR A 180 5.74 18.88 -2.65
CA TYR A 180 6.84 18.80 -3.61
C TYR A 180 7.30 17.37 -3.85
N VAL A 181 7.51 16.57 -2.79
CA VAL A 181 8.14 15.25 -2.93
C VAL A 181 7.16 14.11 -3.24
N ALA A 182 5.86 14.28 -3.00
CA ALA A 182 4.87 13.23 -3.21
C ALA A 182 3.53 13.72 -3.80
N GLY A 183 3.04 14.89 -3.40
CA GLY A 183 1.82 15.48 -3.95
C GLY A 183 1.89 15.67 -5.47
N LEU A 184 3.00 16.24 -5.95
CA LEU A 184 3.30 16.40 -7.38
C LEU A 184 3.38 15.05 -8.12
N VAL A 185 3.79 13.97 -7.44
CA VAL A 185 3.79 12.61 -8.01
C VAL A 185 2.36 12.16 -8.26
N GLY A 186 1.45 12.41 -7.32
CA GLY A 186 0.01 12.19 -7.47
C GLY A 186 -0.56 12.94 -8.67
N VAL A 187 -0.28 14.25 -8.77
CA VAL A 187 -0.70 15.10 -9.89
C VAL A 187 -0.15 14.59 -11.23
N GLY A 188 1.13 14.23 -11.28
CA GLY A 188 1.79 13.66 -12.46
C GLY A 188 1.13 12.35 -12.93
N LEU A 189 0.89 11.43 -12.00
CA LEU A 189 0.21 10.16 -12.29
C LEU A 189 -1.22 10.40 -12.81
N THR A 190 -1.99 11.29 -12.17
CA THR A 190 -3.34 11.65 -12.64
C THR A 190 -3.31 12.20 -14.07
N ARG A 191 -2.37 13.11 -14.38
CA ARG A 191 -2.17 13.62 -15.74
C ARG A 191 -1.89 12.49 -16.73
N MET A 192 -1.01 11.55 -16.41
CA MET A 192 -0.73 10.41 -17.30
C MET A 192 -1.95 9.51 -17.52
N PHE A 193 -2.76 9.26 -16.49
CA PHE A 193 -3.97 8.42 -16.61
C PHE A 193 -5.04 9.04 -17.50
N VAL A 194 -5.19 10.37 -17.44
CA VAL A 194 -6.11 11.11 -18.31
C VAL A 194 -5.57 11.17 -19.74
N GLU A 195 -4.29 11.50 -19.92
CA GLU A 195 -3.63 11.57 -21.23
C GLU A 195 -3.56 10.21 -21.96
N SER A 196 -3.57 9.10 -21.23
CA SER A 196 -3.68 7.76 -21.81
C SER A 196 -5.12 7.44 -22.28
N GLY A 197 -6.10 8.26 -21.93
CA GLY A 197 -7.53 8.01 -22.18
C GLY A 197 -8.14 6.96 -21.24
N ASN A 198 -7.45 6.59 -20.16
CA ASN A 198 -7.94 5.57 -19.22
C ASN A 198 -8.85 6.17 -18.14
N GLU A 199 -8.79 7.48 -17.89
CA GLU A 199 -9.54 8.15 -16.83
C GLU A 199 -10.23 9.44 -17.29
N ASP A 200 -11.19 9.91 -16.48
CA ASP A 200 -12.00 11.10 -16.78
C ASP A 200 -11.18 12.40 -16.65
N PRO A 201 -11.19 13.30 -17.66
CA PRO A 201 -10.51 14.59 -17.59
C PRO A 201 -10.92 15.48 -16.41
N TYR A 202 -12.10 15.28 -15.82
CA TYR A 202 -12.52 16.00 -14.61
C TYR A 202 -11.54 15.82 -13.44
N LEU A 203 -10.78 14.71 -13.39
CA LEU A 203 -9.75 14.51 -12.36
C LEU A 203 -8.66 15.60 -12.40
N LEU A 204 -8.39 16.20 -13.57
CA LEU A 204 -7.43 17.31 -13.68
C LEU A 204 -7.91 18.59 -12.99
N ASN A 205 -9.22 18.73 -12.75
CA ASN A 205 -9.77 19.88 -12.02
C ASN A 205 -9.77 19.66 -10.49
N ARG A 206 -9.32 18.49 -10.03
CA ARG A 206 -9.27 18.10 -8.62
C ARG A 206 -7.86 17.73 -8.20
N GLU A 207 -6.90 18.60 -8.52
CA GLU A 207 -5.51 18.45 -8.10
C GLU A 207 -5.36 18.37 -6.57
N ASP A 208 -6.29 18.97 -5.82
CA ASP A 208 -6.39 18.82 -4.36
C ASP A 208 -6.46 17.35 -3.94
N LEU A 209 -7.29 16.54 -4.63
CA LEU A 209 -7.42 15.12 -4.34
C LEU A 209 -6.17 14.33 -4.72
N SER A 210 -5.59 14.62 -5.89
CA SER A 210 -4.33 14.00 -6.33
C SER A 210 -3.18 14.33 -5.39
N ASN A 211 -3.14 15.55 -4.87
CA ASN A 211 -2.17 15.99 -3.88
C ASN A 211 -2.35 15.23 -2.56
N SER A 212 -3.57 15.16 -2.02
CA SER A 212 -3.87 14.41 -0.79
C SER A 212 -3.48 12.94 -0.88
N MET A 213 -3.66 12.30 -2.05
CA MET A 213 -3.17 10.93 -2.31
C MET A 213 -1.64 10.81 -2.10
N GLY A 214 -0.86 11.78 -2.59
CA GLY A 214 0.58 11.83 -2.39
C GLY A 214 0.97 12.12 -0.93
N LEU A 215 0.36 13.14 -0.33
CA LEU A 215 0.61 13.55 1.06
C LEU A 215 0.35 12.38 2.03
N PHE A 216 -0.75 11.66 1.87
CA PHE A 216 -1.06 10.54 2.76
C PHE A 216 0.03 9.45 2.76
N LEU A 217 0.54 9.10 1.58
CA LEU A 217 1.62 8.12 1.45
C LEU A 217 2.92 8.64 2.08
N GLN A 218 3.28 9.89 1.79
CA GLN A 218 4.52 10.49 2.28
C GLN A 218 4.52 10.63 3.80
N LYS A 219 3.45 11.20 4.36
CA LYS A 219 3.30 11.35 5.81
C LYS A 219 3.33 10.00 6.52
N THR A 220 2.72 8.97 5.93
CA THR A 220 2.78 7.63 6.49
C THR A 220 4.21 7.06 6.54
N ASN A 221 5.02 7.31 5.49
CA ASN A 221 6.41 6.86 5.49
C ASN A 221 7.25 7.65 6.51
N ILE A 222 7.14 8.98 6.53
CA ILE A 222 7.83 9.86 7.50
C ILE A 222 7.51 9.48 8.96
N ILE A 223 6.26 9.09 9.24
CA ILE A 223 5.87 8.60 10.57
C ILE A 223 6.55 7.27 10.90
N ARG A 224 6.54 6.33 9.95
CA ARG A 224 7.04 4.97 10.14
C ARG A 224 8.57 4.91 10.22
N ASP A 225 9.25 5.78 9.48
CA ASP A 225 10.70 5.76 9.26
C ASP A 225 11.45 6.75 10.18
N TYR A 226 10.78 7.31 11.19
CA TYR A 226 11.36 8.25 12.18
C TYR A 226 12.79 7.88 12.63
N LEU A 227 13.02 6.64 13.05
CA LEU A 227 14.32 6.22 13.57
C LEU A 227 15.39 6.14 12.47
N GLU A 228 15.01 5.76 11.25
CA GLU A 228 15.90 5.72 10.09
C GLU A 228 16.34 7.14 9.71
N ASP A 229 15.38 8.07 9.63
CA ASP A 229 15.62 9.47 9.31
C ASP A 229 16.52 10.15 10.35
N MET A 230 16.26 9.93 11.64
CA MET A 230 17.11 10.49 12.72
C MET A 230 18.55 9.98 12.65
N ASN A 231 18.76 8.70 12.30
CA ASN A 231 20.11 8.13 12.17
C ASN A 231 20.87 8.66 10.95
N GLU A 232 20.16 9.13 9.94
CA GLU A 232 20.71 9.74 8.72
C GLU A 232 20.75 11.28 8.80
N ALA A 233 20.51 11.85 10.00
CA ALA A 233 20.48 13.28 10.27
C ALA A 233 19.44 14.05 9.43
N ARG A 234 18.31 13.39 9.11
CA ARG A 234 17.16 13.98 8.43
C ARG A 234 16.04 14.23 9.44
N THR A 235 15.37 15.37 9.31
CA THR A 235 14.27 15.75 10.22
C THR A 235 13.08 16.30 9.44
N PHE A 236 11.94 15.61 9.54
CA PHE A 236 10.74 15.95 8.76
C PHE A 236 9.52 16.26 9.64
N TRP A 237 9.52 15.85 10.91
CA TRP A 237 8.38 16.08 11.79
C TRP A 237 8.29 17.58 12.12
N PRO A 238 7.11 18.22 11.97
CA PRO A 238 7.01 19.66 12.16
C PRO A 238 7.12 20.06 13.64
N SER A 239 7.88 21.12 13.91
CA SER A 239 8.07 21.63 15.28
C SER A 239 6.76 22.01 15.97
N GLU A 240 5.78 22.51 15.21
CA GLU A 240 4.43 22.80 15.69
C GLU A 240 3.74 21.59 16.34
N ILE A 241 4.10 20.36 15.92
CA ILE A 241 3.61 19.14 16.53
C ILE A 241 4.55 18.67 17.64
N TRP A 242 5.83 18.43 17.35
CA TRP A 242 6.71 17.72 18.29
C TRP A 242 7.12 18.55 19.51
N SER A 243 7.21 19.88 19.39
CA SER A 243 7.63 20.77 20.49
C SER A 243 6.63 20.81 21.66
N ARG A 244 5.42 20.28 21.44
CA ARG A 244 4.41 20.10 22.48
C ARG A 244 4.72 18.95 23.45
N PHE A 245 5.61 18.04 23.06
CA PHE A 245 5.89 16.79 23.77
C PHE A 245 7.37 16.64 24.14
N GLY A 246 8.28 17.27 23.41
CA GLY A 246 9.72 17.26 23.68
C GLY A 246 10.37 18.63 23.46
N ASN A 247 11.62 18.79 23.91
CA ASN A 247 12.37 20.03 23.67
C ASN A 247 13.10 19.99 22.34
N GLU A 248 13.52 18.79 21.92
CA GLU A 248 14.15 18.52 20.63
C GLU A 248 13.56 17.24 20.04
N LEU A 249 13.49 17.15 18.70
CA LEU A 249 12.92 15.97 18.04
C LEU A 249 13.66 14.67 18.44
N GLY A 250 14.98 14.73 18.61
CA GLY A 250 15.80 13.59 19.01
C GLY A 250 15.51 13.05 20.42
N ASP A 251 14.82 13.80 21.28
CA ASP A 251 14.45 13.36 22.63
C ASP A 251 13.67 12.04 22.61
N PHE A 252 12.90 11.78 21.55
CA PHE A 252 12.06 10.59 21.44
C PHE A 252 12.84 9.30 21.21
N GLN A 253 14.15 9.36 20.97
CA GLN A 253 15.02 8.17 20.99
C GLN A 253 15.34 7.69 22.41
N ASN A 254 15.13 8.54 23.43
CA ASN A 254 15.37 8.20 24.83
C ASN A 254 14.20 7.35 25.38
N PRO A 255 14.45 6.12 25.87
CA PRO A 255 13.41 5.29 26.48
C PRO A 255 12.66 5.93 27.66
N GLU A 256 13.27 6.89 28.37
CA GLU A 256 12.61 7.61 29.47
C GLU A 256 11.53 8.59 28.98
N LYS A 257 11.56 8.97 27.69
CA LYS A 257 10.60 9.86 27.03
C LYS A 257 9.54 9.12 26.23
N ARG A 258 9.40 7.80 26.45
CA ARG A 258 8.52 6.92 25.66
C ARG A 258 7.07 7.41 25.59
N ASP A 259 6.50 7.84 26.71
CA ASP A 259 5.09 8.25 26.75
C ASP A 259 4.86 9.54 25.94
N ASP A 260 5.76 10.51 26.08
CA ASP A 260 5.76 11.77 25.29
C ASP A 260 5.95 11.47 23.80
N ALA A 261 6.89 10.58 23.46
CA ALA A 261 7.15 10.13 22.10
C ALA A 261 5.91 9.49 21.46
N VAL A 262 5.23 8.59 22.18
CA VAL A 262 3.99 7.95 21.70
C VAL A 262 2.86 8.96 21.55
N ALA A 263 2.73 9.93 22.45
CA ALA A 263 1.74 11.00 22.31
C ALA A 263 2.01 11.88 21.07
N CYS A 264 3.28 12.20 20.80
CA CYS A 264 3.70 12.89 19.58
C CYS A 264 3.41 12.07 18.32
N LEU A 265 3.71 10.77 18.34
CA LEU A 265 3.39 9.84 17.25
C LEU A 265 1.89 9.83 16.94
N ASN A 266 1.04 9.78 17.97
CA ASN A 266 -0.41 9.82 17.81
C ASN A 266 -0.89 11.15 17.20
N ALA A 267 -0.25 12.27 17.54
CA ALA A 267 -0.51 13.57 16.91
C ALA A 267 -0.13 13.57 15.41
N MET A 268 1.04 13.00 15.06
CA MET A 268 1.47 12.86 13.66
C MET A 268 0.52 11.95 12.85
N VAL A 269 0.10 10.82 13.42
CA VAL A 269 -0.89 9.93 12.78
C VAL A 269 -2.22 10.66 12.58
N THR A 270 -2.64 11.46 13.56
CA THR A 270 -3.86 12.27 13.46
C THR A 270 -3.80 13.28 12.33
N ASP A 271 -2.67 13.97 12.15
CA ASP A 271 -2.45 14.86 11.00
C ASP A 271 -2.49 14.09 9.67
N ALA A 272 -1.86 12.92 9.57
CA ALA A 272 -1.92 12.11 8.34
C ALA A 272 -3.35 11.66 7.99
N LEU A 273 -4.17 11.30 8.99
CA LEU A 273 -5.53 10.81 8.78
C LEU A 273 -6.47 11.81 8.10
N ARG A 274 -6.19 13.12 8.16
CA ARG A 274 -7.03 14.14 7.52
C ARG A 274 -7.09 14.04 6.00
N HIS A 275 -6.12 13.36 5.38
CA HIS A 275 -6.07 13.13 3.92
C HIS A 275 -6.92 11.95 3.47
N VAL A 276 -7.33 11.06 4.39
CA VAL A 276 -8.05 9.84 4.05
C VAL A 276 -9.39 10.10 3.32
N PRO A 277 -10.22 11.07 3.73
CA PRO A 277 -11.45 11.40 3.01
C PRO A 277 -11.19 11.74 1.53
N ASP A 278 -10.19 12.58 1.26
CA ASP A 278 -9.80 12.97 -0.09
C ASP A 278 -9.25 11.78 -0.89
N CYS A 279 -8.45 10.91 -0.26
CA CYS A 279 -7.95 9.69 -0.90
C CYS A 279 -9.11 8.77 -1.33
N ILE A 280 -10.11 8.58 -0.47
CA ILE A 280 -11.32 7.81 -0.80
C ILE A 280 -12.08 8.50 -1.92
N GLU A 281 -12.24 9.82 -1.84
CA GLU A 281 -12.94 10.63 -2.84
C GLU A 281 -12.27 10.53 -4.24
N TYR A 282 -10.94 10.54 -4.28
CA TYR A 282 -10.15 10.32 -5.49
C TYR A 282 -10.41 8.92 -6.05
N MET A 283 -10.23 7.88 -5.25
CA MET A 283 -10.34 6.48 -5.68
C MET A 283 -11.76 6.09 -6.13
N VAL A 284 -12.79 6.73 -5.58
CA VAL A 284 -14.18 6.60 -6.04
C VAL A 284 -14.36 7.01 -7.51
N ARG A 285 -13.58 8.00 -7.97
CA ARG A 285 -13.70 8.56 -9.33
C ARG A 285 -12.92 7.78 -10.38
N ILE A 286 -12.02 6.89 -9.95
CA ILE A 286 -11.22 6.05 -10.85
C ILE A 286 -12.10 4.99 -11.50
N ARG A 287 -12.06 4.94 -12.84
CA ARG A 287 -12.92 4.08 -13.64
C ARG A 287 -12.22 2.84 -14.14
N ASN A 288 -10.94 2.95 -14.49
CA ASN A 288 -10.16 1.84 -15.02
C ASN A 288 -9.68 0.93 -13.89
N GLU A 289 -9.93 -0.38 -13.99
CA GLU A 289 -9.56 -1.35 -12.96
C GLU A 289 -8.04 -1.41 -12.72
N HIS A 290 -7.23 -1.28 -13.78
CA HIS A 290 -5.78 -1.31 -13.68
C HIS A 290 -5.23 -0.08 -12.95
N VAL A 291 -5.78 1.11 -13.27
CA VAL A 291 -5.46 2.35 -12.57
C VAL A 291 -5.94 2.27 -11.12
N PHE A 292 -7.15 1.78 -10.88
CA PHE A 292 -7.69 1.59 -9.53
C PHE A 292 -6.77 0.72 -8.68
N ASN A 293 -6.38 -0.46 -9.18
CA ASN A 293 -5.48 -1.35 -8.46
C ASN A 293 -4.14 -0.67 -8.16
N PHE A 294 -3.57 0.04 -9.14
CA PHE A 294 -2.31 0.76 -8.98
C PHE A 294 -2.38 1.84 -7.88
N VAL A 295 -3.43 2.66 -7.85
CA VAL A 295 -3.54 3.74 -6.84
C VAL A 295 -4.04 3.23 -5.49
N ALA A 296 -4.91 2.23 -5.46
CA ALA A 296 -5.56 1.78 -4.23
C ALA A 296 -4.67 0.92 -3.35
N ILE A 297 -3.82 0.07 -3.93
CA ILE A 297 -2.95 -0.82 -3.17
C ILE A 297 -2.01 -0.02 -2.25
N PRO A 298 -1.25 0.98 -2.71
CA PRO A 298 -0.41 1.81 -1.84
C PRO A 298 -1.19 2.51 -0.73
N GLN A 299 -2.39 3.02 -1.03
CA GLN A 299 -3.23 3.74 -0.08
C GLN A 299 -3.73 2.81 1.05
N VAL A 300 -4.17 1.60 0.71
CA VAL A 300 -4.53 0.57 1.70
C VAL A 300 -3.31 0.15 2.54
N MET A 301 -2.15 0.04 1.91
CA MET A 301 -0.90 -0.27 2.62
C MET A 301 -0.49 0.85 3.58
N ALA A 302 -0.78 2.11 3.24
CA ALA A 302 -0.51 3.27 4.07
C ALA A 302 -1.42 3.29 5.31
N ILE A 303 -2.74 3.21 5.16
CA ILE A 303 -3.63 3.17 6.34
C ILE A 303 -3.37 1.93 7.22
N GLY A 304 -3.02 0.79 6.60
CA GLY A 304 -2.59 -0.40 7.35
C GLY A 304 -1.29 -0.17 8.12
N THR A 305 -0.33 0.55 7.53
CA THR A 305 0.91 0.95 8.21
C THR A 305 0.61 1.90 9.38
N LEU A 306 -0.22 2.93 9.17
CA LEU A 306 -0.61 3.83 10.25
C LEU A 306 -1.27 3.06 11.39
N ALA A 307 -2.11 2.07 11.09
CA ALA A 307 -2.70 1.22 12.12
C ALA A 307 -1.68 0.39 12.91
N GLU A 308 -0.55 -0.01 12.30
CA GLU A 308 0.57 -0.66 13.01
C GLU A 308 1.41 0.32 13.83
N CYS A 309 1.59 1.56 13.36
CA CYS A 309 2.35 2.61 14.04
C CYS A 309 1.56 3.26 15.18
N PHE A 310 0.23 3.38 15.03
CA PHE A 310 -0.61 4.09 15.99
C PHE A 310 -0.53 3.49 17.39
N ASN A 311 -0.24 4.35 18.37
CA ASN A 311 -0.02 4.00 19.77
C ASN A 311 1.04 2.89 19.95
N ASN A 312 2.07 2.86 19.10
CA ASN A 312 3.10 1.81 19.10
C ASN A 312 4.50 2.41 19.30
N PRO A 313 5.10 2.24 20.49
CA PRO A 313 6.43 2.78 20.78
C PRO A 313 7.56 2.13 19.96
N MET A 314 7.32 0.99 19.29
CA MET A 314 8.33 0.35 18.44
C MET A 314 8.80 1.24 17.27
N VAL A 315 8.06 2.30 16.92
CA VAL A 315 8.49 3.31 15.93
C VAL A 315 9.79 3.99 16.34
N PHE A 316 10.04 4.13 17.65
CA PHE A 316 11.23 4.79 18.21
C PHE A 316 12.37 3.83 18.51
N GLU A 317 12.11 2.52 18.55
CA GLU A 317 13.06 1.49 18.98
C GLU A 317 13.52 0.57 17.84
N GLY A 318 12.82 0.60 16.71
CA GLY A 318 13.11 -0.28 15.60
C GLY A 318 12.17 -0.10 14.42
N VAL A 319 11.95 -1.19 13.68
CA VAL A 319 11.28 -1.15 12.39
C VAL A 319 9.85 -1.64 12.51
N VAL A 320 8.88 -0.77 12.22
CA VAL A 320 7.45 -1.11 12.16
C VAL A 320 7.03 -1.37 10.71
N LYS A 321 6.76 -2.64 10.38
CA LYS A 321 6.36 -3.06 9.03
C LYS A 321 5.17 -3.99 9.09
N LEU A 322 4.27 -3.85 8.12
CA LEU A 322 3.21 -4.80 7.89
C LEU A 322 3.81 -6.19 7.64
N ARG A 323 3.28 -7.18 8.36
CA ARG A 323 3.60 -8.59 8.18
C ARG A 323 3.39 -9.01 6.72
N ARG A 324 4.31 -9.81 6.17
CA ARG A 324 4.33 -10.17 4.74
C ARG A 324 3.05 -10.84 4.25
N GLY A 325 2.43 -11.68 5.09
CA GLY A 325 1.17 -12.33 4.75
C GLY A 325 0.00 -11.35 4.66
N LEU A 326 -0.04 -10.35 5.53
CA LEU A 326 -1.06 -9.30 5.50
C LEU A 326 -0.86 -8.45 4.27
N THR A 327 0.37 -8.05 3.96
CA THR A 327 0.70 -7.37 2.69
C THR A 327 0.19 -8.17 1.48
N ALA A 328 0.45 -9.47 1.43
CA ALA A 328 -0.06 -10.33 0.35
C ALA A 328 -1.60 -10.33 0.29
N LYS A 329 -2.28 -10.42 1.44
CA LYS A 329 -3.74 -10.34 1.51
C LYS A 329 -4.27 -8.98 1.05
N LEU A 330 -3.67 -7.88 1.47
CA LEU A 330 -4.09 -6.53 1.09
C LEU A 330 -3.96 -6.34 -0.41
N VAL A 331 -2.83 -6.74 -1.01
CA VAL A 331 -2.61 -6.67 -2.47
C VAL A 331 -3.62 -7.51 -3.24
N LEU A 332 -3.99 -8.68 -2.74
CA LEU A 332 -4.96 -9.57 -3.40
C LEU A 332 -6.42 -9.14 -3.20
N ARG A 333 -6.74 -8.52 -2.06
CA ARG A 333 -8.10 -8.07 -1.72
C ARG A 333 -8.45 -6.70 -2.31
N THR A 334 -7.46 -5.83 -2.49
CA THR A 334 -7.67 -4.48 -3.02
C THR A 334 -7.91 -4.55 -4.52
N LYS A 335 -9.16 -4.80 -4.90
CA LYS A 335 -9.59 -5.03 -6.29
C LYS A 335 -10.77 -4.16 -6.74
N ALA A 336 -11.52 -3.61 -5.79
CA ALA A 336 -12.65 -2.74 -6.08
C ALA A 336 -13.01 -1.88 -4.86
N MET A 337 -13.79 -0.82 -5.08
CA MET A 337 -14.26 0.10 -4.03
C MET A 337 -14.90 -0.60 -2.81
N PRO A 338 -15.78 -1.62 -2.93
CA PRO A 338 -16.35 -2.27 -1.75
C PRO A 338 -15.30 -2.95 -0.87
N ALA A 339 -14.26 -3.54 -1.48
CA ALA A 339 -13.17 -4.13 -0.72
C ALA A 339 -12.31 -3.05 -0.06
N LEU A 340 -12.11 -1.91 -0.74
CA LEU A 340 -11.40 -0.75 -0.20
C LEU A 340 -12.13 -0.19 1.04
N PHE A 341 -13.42 0.12 0.95
CA PHE A 341 -14.21 0.61 2.08
C PHE A 341 -14.15 -0.36 3.27
N ARG A 342 -14.25 -1.67 3.02
CA ARG A 342 -14.11 -2.67 4.09
C ARG A 342 -12.75 -2.61 4.77
N LEU A 343 -11.65 -2.50 4.01
CA LEU A 343 -10.31 -2.43 4.57
C LEU A 343 -10.09 -1.12 5.37
N TYR A 344 -10.57 0.01 4.86
CA TYR A 344 -10.51 1.29 5.58
C TYR A 344 -11.33 1.26 6.87
N PHE A 345 -12.55 0.71 6.82
CA PHE A 345 -13.37 0.48 8.01
C PHE A 345 -12.66 -0.42 9.04
N ASP A 346 -12.09 -1.55 8.60
CA ASP A 346 -11.40 -2.48 9.47
C ASP A 346 -10.19 -1.80 10.16
N PHE A 347 -9.34 -1.09 9.41
CA PHE A 347 -8.17 -0.40 9.97
C PHE A 347 -8.55 0.80 10.86
N ALA A 348 -9.59 1.56 10.51
CA ALA A 348 -10.09 2.63 11.36
C ALA A 348 -10.57 2.08 12.72
N ASN A 349 -11.29 0.96 12.72
CA ASN A 349 -11.73 0.29 13.94
C ASN A 349 -10.55 -0.30 14.74
N VAL A 350 -9.49 -0.78 14.08
CA VAL A 350 -8.27 -1.20 14.79
C VAL A 350 -7.65 -0.03 15.55
N MET A 351 -7.53 1.15 14.92
CA MET A 351 -6.98 2.34 15.58
C MET A 351 -7.91 2.85 16.69
N LEU A 352 -9.23 2.87 16.47
CA LEU A 352 -10.21 3.26 17.50
C LEU A 352 -10.12 2.38 18.76
N LYS A 353 -9.80 1.09 18.62
CA LYS A 353 -9.59 0.18 19.76
C LYS A 353 -8.29 0.42 20.51
N LYS A 354 -7.27 0.95 19.83
CA LYS A 354 -5.97 1.32 20.43
C LYS A 354 -5.97 2.73 21.03
N LEU A 355 -7.02 3.51 20.79
CA LEU A 355 -7.10 4.90 21.16
C LEU A 355 -7.38 5.05 22.67
N GLU A 356 -6.38 5.50 23.40
CA GLU A 356 -6.50 5.76 24.84
C GLU A 356 -7.18 7.11 25.12
N PRO A 357 -8.16 7.19 26.04
CA PRO A 357 -8.82 8.46 26.37
C PRO A 357 -7.91 9.53 26.98
N SER A 358 -6.77 9.12 27.56
CA SER A 358 -5.77 10.01 28.13
C SER A 358 -4.82 10.62 27.10
N ASP A 359 -4.85 10.14 25.85
CA ASP A 359 -3.99 10.68 24.80
C ASP A 359 -4.36 12.15 24.48
N PRO A 360 -3.38 13.08 24.41
CA PRO A 360 -3.64 14.50 24.16
C PRO A 360 -4.34 14.80 22.83
N SER A 361 -4.21 13.91 21.83
CA SER A 361 -4.85 14.03 20.51
C SER A 361 -6.16 13.26 20.42
N ALA A 362 -6.60 12.58 21.49
CA ALA A 362 -7.65 11.56 21.41
C ALA A 362 -8.96 12.02 20.76
N SER A 363 -9.39 13.25 21.05
CA SER A 363 -10.62 13.82 20.48
C SER A 363 -10.50 14.03 18.97
N ALA A 364 -9.38 14.61 18.51
CA ALA A 364 -9.12 14.86 17.09
C ALA A 364 -8.91 13.54 16.31
N THR A 365 -8.18 12.59 16.90
CA THR A 365 -7.99 11.26 16.30
C THR A 365 -9.32 10.53 16.17
N ARG A 366 -10.16 10.54 17.22
CA ARG A 366 -11.49 9.91 17.19
C ARG A 366 -12.38 10.51 16.12
N THR A 367 -12.37 11.83 15.98
CA THR A 367 -13.14 12.55 14.96
C THR A 367 -12.72 12.10 13.55
N SER A 368 -11.41 12.09 13.28
CA SER A 368 -10.86 11.67 11.98
C SER A 368 -11.20 10.20 11.68
N LEU A 369 -11.01 9.30 12.64
CA LEU A 369 -11.32 7.87 12.46
C LEU A 369 -12.82 7.61 12.28
N ASN A 370 -13.68 8.34 13.00
CA ASN A 370 -15.14 8.24 12.83
C ASN A 370 -15.56 8.69 11.43
N GLN A 371 -14.95 9.74 10.88
CA GLN A 371 -15.21 10.16 9.49
C GLN A 371 -14.87 9.04 8.50
N VAL A 372 -13.74 8.35 8.67
CA VAL A 372 -13.37 7.18 7.84
C VAL A 372 -14.40 6.06 7.97
N VAL A 373 -14.87 5.80 9.20
CA VAL A 373 -15.92 4.81 9.48
C VAL A 373 -17.23 5.20 8.80
N GLU A 374 -17.67 6.45 8.91
CA GLU A 374 -18.92 6.95 8.31
C GLU A 374 -18.90 6.88 6.78
N LEU A 375 -17.77 7.24 6.15
CA LEU A 375 -17.59 7.10 4.71
C LEU A 375 -17.64 5.64 4.24
N SER A 376 -17.16 4.72 5.08
CA SER A 376 -17.00 3.31 4.70
C SER A 376 -18.22 2.44 5.04
N LEU A 377 -18.89 2.72 6.16
CA LEU A 377 -19.96 1.90 6.74
C LEU A 377 -21.10 1.57 5.77
N PRO A 378 -21.60 2.50 4.93
CA PRO A 378 -22.66 2.20 3.95
C PRO A 378 -22.29 1.12 2.94
N HIS A 379 -20.98 0.83 2.78
CA HIS A 379 -20.43 -0.10 1.81
C HIS A 379 -19.91 -1.40 2.43
N VAL A 380 -19.88 -1.48 3.77
CA VAL A 380 -19.49 -2.70 4.48
C VAL A 380 -20.72 -3.60 4.65
N PRO A 381 -20.68 -4.88 4.24
CA PRO A 381 -21.79 -5.80 4.46
C PRO A 381 -22.08 -5.93 5.96
N GLY A 382 -23.34 -5.78 6.36
CA GLY A 382 -23.77 -5.91 7.77
C GLY A 382 -23.68 -7.33 8.35
N THR A 383 -23.24 -8.31 7.55
CA THR A 383 -23.09 -9.72 7.96
C THR A 383 -21.71 -10.25 7.59
N PRO A 384 -21.12 -11.17 8.40
CA PRO A 384 -19.80 -11.73 8.13
C PRO A 384 -19.72 -12.46 6.77
N ASP A 385 -18.54 -12.46 6.17
CA ASP A 385 -18.21 -13.31 5.03
C ASP A 385 -18.11 -14.77 5.49
N LEU A 386 -19.14 -15.56 5.21
CA LEU A 386 -19.16 -16.99 5.55
C LEU A 386 -18.65 -17.88 4.42
N THR A 387 -18.14 -17.34 3.30
CA THR A 387 -17.68 -18.15 2.15
C THR A 387 -16.51 -19.06 2.52
N VAL A 388 -15.48 -18.54 3.18
CA VAL A 388 -14.32 -19.36 3.59
C VAL A 388 -14.69 -20.37 4.69
N PRO A 389 -15.39 -19.99 5.78
CA PRO A 389 -15.89 -20.94 6.77
C PRO A 389 -16.79 -22.03 6.18
N ASN A 390 -17.71 -21.67 5.28
CA ASN A 390 -18.59 -22.63 4.62
C ASN A 390 -17.80 -23.56 3.70
N GLY A 391 -16.84 -23.04 2.93
CA GLY A 391 -15.95 -23.84 2.10
C GLY A 391 -15.11 -24.82 2.92
N ALA A 392 -14.53 -24.37 4.02
CA ALA A 392 -13.78 -25.22 4.95
C ALA A 392 -14.67 -26.31 5.57
N ALA A 393 -15.89 -25.95 6.00
CA ALA A 393 -16.85 -26.91 6.55
C ALA A 393 -17.28 -27.96 5.52
N VAL A 394 -17.46 -27.57 4.25
CA VAL A 394 -17.73 -28.53 3.14
C VAL A 394 -16.55 -29.48 2.91
N VAL A 395 -15.31 -28.97 2.93
CA VAL A 395 -14.12 -29.82 2.79
C VAL A 395 -14.00 -30.79 3.96
N VAL A 396 -14.17 -30.32 5.20
CA VAL A 396 -14.16 -31.16 6.39
C VAL A 396 -15.26 -32.21 6.31
N PHE A 397 -16.47 -31.83 5.92
CA PHE A 397 -17.58 -32.75 5.68
C PHE A 397 -17.18 -33.84 4.66
N ALA A 398 -16.70 -33.45 3.48
CA ALA A 398 -16.34 -34.39 2.42
C ALA A 398 -15.22 -35.36 2.83
N VAL A 399 -14.16 -34.85 3.47
CA VAL A 399 -13.02 -35.66 3.91
C VAL A 399 -13.44 -36.66 4.99
N LEU A 400 -14.19 -36.21 5.99
CA LEU A 400 -14.64 -37.08 7.08
C LEU A 400 -15.70 -38.09 6.61
N SER A 401 -16.62 -37.70 5.71
CA SER A 401 -17.55 -38.64 5.08
C SER A 401 -16.83 -39.69 4.26
N PHE A 402 -15.82 -39.32 3.46
CA PHE A 402 -15.02 -40.27 2.70
C PHE A 402 -14.24 -41.24 3.60
N TYR A 403 -13.61 -40.72 4.66
CA TYR A 403 -12.91 -41.54 5.65
C TYR A 403 -13.83 -42.57 6.31
N LEU A 404 -15.00 -42.14 6.80
CA LEU A 404 -15.97 -43.02 7.46
C LEU A 404 -16.60 -44.04 6.49
N LEU A 405 -16.90 -43.65 5.25
CA LEU A 405 -17.40 -44.56 4.21
C LEU A 405 -16.33 -45.58 3.79
N GLY A 406 -15.06 -45.17 3.69
CA GLY A 406 -13.93 -46.05 3.40
C GLY A 406 -13.70 -47.09 4.50
N ARG A 407 -13.78 -46.67 5.77
CA ARG A 407 -13.77 -47.56 6.96
C ARG A 407 -14.90 -48.59 6.92
N ARG A 408 -16.09 -48.16 6.51
CA ARG A 408 -17.26 -49.03 6.35
C ARG A 408 -17.11 -50.02 5.20
N GLY A 409 -16.55 -49.59 4.07
CA GLY A 409 -16.28 -50.45 2.92
C GLY A 409 -15.13 -51.43 3.14
N ALA A 410 -14.17 -51.11 3.99
CA ALA A 410 -13.06 -51.98 4.38
C ALA A 410 -13.44 -53.07 5.40
N GLY A 411 -14.68 -53.08 5.89
CA GLY A 411 -15.17 -54.05 6.89
C GLY A 411 -14.73 -53.76 8.33
N ASP A 412 -14.03 -52.66 8.57
CA ASP A 412 -13.46 -52.28 9.88
C ASP A 412 -14.31 -51.26 10.64
N GLY A 413 -15.55 -50.96 10.22
CA GLY A 413 -16.43 -50.10 11.03
C GLY A 413 -17.81 -49.78 10.47
N ILE A 414 -18.83 -50.10 11.29
CA ILE A 414 -20.21 -49.59 11.32
C ILE A 414 -21.14 -50.08 10.18
N GLU A 415 -21.62 -51.32 10.30
CA GLU A 415 -22.92 -51.70 9.73
C GLU A 415 -24.05 -51.35 10.71
N VAL A 416 -24.87 -50.36 10.36
CA VAL A 416 -26.19 -50.17 10.99
C VAL A 416 -27.15 -51.13 10.28
N GLY A 417 -27.04 -52.40 10.63
CA GLY A 417 -27.81 -53.50 10.04
C GLY A 417 -27.70 -54.72 10.94
N SER A 418 -28.83 -55.22 11.40
CA SER A 418 -28.96 -56.29 12.38
C SER A 418 -28.02 -57.49 12.14
N ARG A 419 -27.17 -57.77 13.15
CA ARG A 419 -26.45 -59.03 13.46
C ARG A 419 -25.21 -59.37 12.59
N ARG A 420 -24.03 -58.92 13.02
CA ARG A 420 -22.86 -59.74 13.46
C ARG A 420 -21.70 -58.83 13.91
N THR A 421 -21.06 -59.20 15.03
CA THR A 421 -19.78 -58.69 15.59
C THR A 421 -19.29 -57.32 15.11
N GLY A 422 -19.87 -56.23 15.61
CA GLY A 422 -19.32 -54.89 15.43
C GLY A 422 -18.18 -54.64 16.41
N GLN A 423 -16.97 -54.40 15.92
CA GLN A 423 -15.91 -53.80 16.72
C GLN A 423 -16.37 -52.41 17.22
N LEU A 424 -16.10 -52.10 18.48
CA LEU A 424 -16.37 -50.76 19.03
C LEU A 424 -15.63 -49.70 18.18
N PRO A 425 -16.25 -48.55 17.88
CA PRO A 425 -15.59 -47.52 17.09
C PRO A 425 -14.31 -47.09 17.80
N SER A 426 -13.22 -46.99 17.05
CA SER A 426 -11.97 -46.50 17.62
C SER A 426 -12.12 -45.04 18.06
N LEU A 427 -11.25 -44.57 18.96
CA LEU A 427 -11.22 -43.15 19.36
C LEU A 427 -11.14 -42.21 18.14
N GLY A 428 -10.47 -42.63 17.07
CA GLY A 428 -10.42 -41.91 15.80
C GLY A 428 -11.77 -41.83 15.07
N ASP A 429 -12.56 -42.91 15.08
CA ASP A 429 -13.89 -42.93 14.46
C ASP A 429 -14.88 -42.05 15.25
N ILE A 430 -14.82 -42.10 16.59
CA ILE A 430 -15.66 -41.27 17.45
C ILE A 430 -15.33 -39.78 17.25
N ALA A 431 -14.04 -39.44 17.16
CA ALA A 431 -13.60 -38.08 16.87
C ALA A 431 -14.05 -37.62 15.47
N ALA A 432 -13.90 -38.46 14.45
CA ALA A 432 -14.33 -38.17 13.08
C ALA A 432 -15.85 -37.97 12.97
N MET A 433 -16.66 -38.83 13.63
CA MET A 433 -18.11 -38.68 13.68
C MET A 433 -18.53 -37.39 14.41
N SER A 434 -17.86 -37.05 15.52
CA SER A 434 -18.15 -35.83 16.28
C SER A 434 -17.81 -34.58 15.46
N ALA A 435 -16.65 -34.56 14.80
CA ALA A 435 -16.25 -33.46 13.92
C ALA A 435 -17.17 -33.34 12.69
N LEU A 436 -17.62 -34.47 12.12
CA LEU A 436 -18.58 -34.48 11.02
C LEU A 436 -19.94 -33.91 11.47
N PHE A 437 -20.43 -34.27 12.66
CA PHE A 437 -21.66 -33.72 13.22
C PHE A 437 -21.58 -32.21 13.43
N LEU A 438 -20.44 -31.70 13.93
CA LEU A 438 -20.20 -30.26 14.07
C LEU A 438 -20.16 -29.56 12.71
N ALA A 439 -19.50 -30.15 11.70
CA ALA A 439 -19.48 -29.61 10.34
C ALA A 439 -20.88 -29.57 9.72
N ILE A 440 -21.68 -30.64 9.87
CA ILE A 440 -23.08 -30.69 9.42
C ILE A 440 -23.92 -29.65 10.16
N SER A 441 -23.80 -29.54 11.47
CA SER A 441 -24.57 -28.58 12.27
C SER A 441 -24.24 -27.14 11.87
N TYR A 442 -22.96 -26.84 11.68
CA TYR A 442 -22.49 -25.55 11.15
C TYR A 442 -23.06 -25.29 9.76
N LEU A 443 -22.97 -26.26 8.84
CA LEU A 443 -23.54 -26.14 7.51
C LEU A 443 -25.07 -25.96 7.58
N LEU A 444 -25.83 -26.75 8.33
CA LEU A 444 -27.28 -26.54 8.44
C LEU A 444 -27.67 -25.17 9.00
N THR A 445 -26.82 -24.60 9.86
CA THR A 445 -27.04 -23.27 10.46
C THR A 445 -26.67 -22.13 9.50
N PHE A 446 -25.62 -22.30 8.68
CA PHE A 446 -24.98 -21.21 7.93
C PHE A 446 -24.84 -21.45 6.41
N PHE A 447 -25.20 -22.63 5.91
CA PHE A 447 -25.17 -23.01 4.51
C PHE A 447 -26.43 -22.48 3.82
N GLY A 448 -26.25 -21.75 2.72
CA GLY A 448 -27.34 -21.02 2.06
C GLY A 448 -27.54 -19.59 2.58
N LEU A 449 -26.93 -19.20 3.71
CA LEU A 449 -26.68 -17.79 4.03
C LEU A 449 -25.55 -17.25 3.14
N GLN A 450 -25.76 -17.29 1.82
CA GLN A 450 -24.89 -16.66 0.84
C GLN A 450 -25.32 -15.20 0.72
N TYR A 451 -24.70 -14.34 1.53
CA TYR A 451 -24.55 -12.90 1.31
C TYR A 451 -25.80 -12.07 0.93
N VAL A 452 -26.02 -11.03 1.75
CA VAL A 452 -26.60 -9.78 1.25
C VAL A 452 -25.62 -9.20 0.24
N LYS A 453 -25.96 -9.23 -1.06
CA LYS A 453 -25.26 -8.41 -2.06
C LYS A 453 -25.28 -6.97 -1.56
N PRO A 454 -24.15 -6.24 -1.56
CA PRO A 454 -24.19 -4.82 -1.28
C PRO A 454 -25.21 -4.22 -2.24
N THR A 455 -26.22 -3.54 -1.70
CA THR A 455 -27.12 -2.75 -2.52
C THR A 455 -26.21 -1.79 -3.29
N ARG A 456 -26.18 -1.86 -4.62
CA ARG A 456 -25.53 -0.84 -5.45
C ARG A 456 -26.28 0.47 -5.16
N ARG A 457 -25.93 1.16 -4.08
CA ARG A 457 -26.22 2.58 -3.96
C ARG A 457 -25.22 3.24 -4.89
N THR A 458 -25.73 3.66 -6.03
CA THR A 458 -25.03 4.55 -6.95
C THR A 458 -24.43 5.67 -6.13
N ILE A 459 -23.12 5.84 -6.25
CA ILE A 459 -22.38 6.90 -5.58
C ILE A 459 -22.96 8.21 -6.11
N THR A 460 -23.83 8.85 -5.33
CA THR A 460 -24.33 10.19 -5.61
C THR A 460 -23.43 11.13 -4.84
N ILE A 461 -22.25 11.39 -5.40
CA ILE A 461 -21.52 12.60 -5.08
C ILE A 461 -22.26 13.70 -5.83
N ASN A 462 -22.76 14.69 -5.10
CA ASN A 462 -23.51 15.81 -5.64
C ASN A 462 -22.65 16.62 -6.62
N GLU A 463 -22.52 16.21 -7.89
CA GLU A 463 -22.30 17.07 -9.06
C GLU A 463 -22.71 16.33 -10.36
N GLY A 464 -23.87 16.68 -10.94
CA GLY A 464 -24.23 16.43 -12.36
C GLY A 464 -24.75 15.03 -12.77
N PRO A 465 -25.73 14.91 -13.70
CA PRO A 465 -26.36 13.63 -14.02
C PRO A 465 -25.54 12.82 -15.03
N VAL A 466 -24.95 11.70 -14.60
CA VAL A 466 -24.38 10.69 -15.51
C VAL A 466 -25.48 9.70 -15.91
N ARG A 467 -25.94 9.78 -17.17
CA ARG A 467 -26.79 8.74 -17.80
C ARG A 467 -25.89 7.62 -18.34
N TYR A 468 -26.11 6.41 -17.85
CA TYR A 468 -25.56 5.19 -18.44
C TYR A 468 -26.37 4.83 -19.70
N GLN A 469 -25.71 4.57 -20.83
CA GLN A 469 -26.27 3.74 -21.90
C GLN A 469 -25.63 2.35 -21.83
N SER A 470 -26.48 1.35 -22.05
CA SER A 470 -26.36 -0.09 -21.81
C SER A 470 -25.22 -0.78 -22.52
#